data_AF-A0A2D4MV43-F1
#
_entry.id   AF-A0A2D4MV43-F1
#
_cell.length_a   1.000
_cell.length_b   1.000
_cell.length_c   1.000
_cell.angle_alpha   90.00
_cell.angle_beta   90.00
_cell.angle_gamma   90.00
#
_symmetry.space_group_name_H-M   'P 1'
#
loop_
_entity.id
_entity.type
_entity.pdbx_description
1 polymer ?
#
loop_
_entity_poly.entity_id
_entity_poly.type
_entity_poly.pdbx_seq_one_letter_code
_entity_poly.pdbx_strand_id
1 'polypeptide(L)'
;GLNLWASLFLSFLQVSQQGENQRRLYRELLKNYNRLERPVVNDSQPLVVELQLALLQIIDVDEKNQVLITNAWLQMCWIDAYLSWDQYEYPGVQNLRFPADQIWVPDILLYNSADERFDATFHTNVLVNYSGSCQYIPPGILKSTCYIDVRWFPFDVQKCNLKFGSWTHNGWLLDLQMLEADVS
;
A
#
# COMPACT_ATOMS: atom_id res chain seq x y z
N GLY A 1 -37.22 15.67 -47.47
CA GLY A 1 -35.76 15.67 -47.23
C GLY A 1 -35.37 14.92 -45.97
N LEU A 2 -35.96 13.76 -45.69
CA LEU A 2 -35.65 12.93 -44.51
C LEU A 2 -34.23 12.33 -44.53
N ASN A 3 -33.58 12.30 -45.69
CA ASN A 3 -32.23 11.72 -45.86
C ASN A 3 -31.10 12.57 -45.26
N LEU A 4 -31.35 13.85 -44.93
CA LEU A 4 -30.36 14.71 -44.28
C LEU A 4 -30.29 14.49 -42.76
N TRP A 5 -31.40 14.08 -42.14
CA TRP A 5 -31.47 13.85 -40.69
C TRP A 5 -30.90 12.47 -40.29
N ALA A 6 -30.99 11.47 -41.17
CA ALA A 6 -30.39 10.15 -40.93
C ALA A 6 -28.84 10.21 -40.95
N SER A 7 -28.26 11.03 -41.83
CA SER A 7 -26.80 11.24 -41.90
C SER A 7 -26.24 11.99 -40.69
N LEU A 8 -27.04 12.88 -40.08
CA LEU A 8 -26.68 13.58 -38.84
C LEU A 8 -26.78 12.70 -37.60
N PHE A 9 -27.59 11.64 -37.62
CA PHE A 9 -27.69 10.68 -36.52
C PHE A 9 -26.54 9.65 -36.51
N LEU A 10 -25.99 9.32 -37.68
CA LEU A 10 -24.85 8.39 -37.81
C LEU A 10 -23.51 9.02 -37.39
N SER A 11 -23.38 10.35 -37.39
CA SER A 11 -22.14 11.04 -36.99
C SER A 11 -21.95 11.16 -35.47
N PHE A 12 -22.91 10.70 -34.66
CA PHE A 12 -22.84 10.71 -33.19
C PHE A 12 -22.75 9.32 -32.55
N LEU A 13 -22.39 8.29 -33.34
CA LEU A 13 -21.94 7.03 -32.76
C LEU A 13 -20.50 7.21 -32.28
N GLN A 14 -20.33 7.78 -31.07
CA GLN A 14 -19.07 7.65 -30.35
C GLN A 14 -18.83 6.16 -30.10
N VAL A 15 -17.93 5.57 -30.89
CA VAL A 15 -17.42 4.22 -30.66
C VAL A 15 -16.78 4.23 -29.27
N SER A 16 -17.38 3.52 -28.32
CA SER A 16 -16.81 3.37 -26.98
C SER A 16 -15.46 2.68 -27.10
N GLN A 17 -14.39 3.35 -26.68
CA GLN A 17 -13.02 2.80 -26.71
C GLN A 17 -12.77 1.73 -25.63
N GLN A 18 -13.78 1.32 -24.85
CA GLN A 18 -13.72 0.19 -23.88
C GLN A 18 -12.44 0.14 -23.00
N GLY A 19 -11.87 1.29 -22.63
CA GLY A 19 -10.66 1.38 -21.81
C GLY A 19 -9.38 0.90 -22.50
N GLU A 20 -9.27 1.03 -23.83
CA GLU A 20 -8.10 0.64 -24.63
C GLU A 20 -6.78 1.18 -24.06
N ASN A 21 -6.73 2.47 -23.70
CA ASN A 21 -5.55 3.11 -23.14
C ASN A 21 -5.07 2.43 -21.85
N GLN A 22 -5.98 2.17 -20.91
CA GLN A 22 -5.65 1.49 -19.65
C GLN A 22 -5.11 0.08 -19.93
N ARG A 23 -5.77 -0.69 -20.81
CA ARG A 23 -5.36 -2.05 -21.16
C ARG A 23 -3.98 -2.08 -21.83
N ARG A 24 -3.71 -1.13 -22.72
CA ARG A 24 -2.42 -0.97 -23.38
C ARG A 24 -1.34 -0.63 -22.36
N LEU A 25 -1.58 0.35 -21.50
CA LEU A 25 -0.64 0.78 -20.46
C LEU A 25 -0.29 -0.36 -19.50
N TYR A 26 -1.26 -1.14 -19.02
CA TYR A 26 -0.99 -2.32 -18.20
C TYR A 26 -0.03 -3.30 -18.85
N ARG A 27 -0.22 -3.57 -20.15
CA ARG A 27 0.65 -4.49 -20.90
C ARG A 27 2.05 -3.92 -21.09
N GLU A 28 2.18 -2.61 -21.31
CA GLU A 28 3.48 -1.97 -21.50
C GLU A 28 4.27 -1.93 -20.20
N LEU A 29 3.66 -1.49 -19.09
CA LEU A 29 4.30 -1.43 -17.77
C LEU A 29 4.76 -2.82 -17.29
N LEU A 30 3.91 -3.84 -17.44
CA LEU A 30 4.22 -5.19 -16.93
C LEU A 30 5.10 -6.04 -17.86
N LYS A 31 5.41 -5.59 -19.08
CA LYS A 31 6.10 -6.42 -20.10
C LYS A 31 7.45 -6.95 -19.62
N ASN A 32 8.23 -6.10 -18.94
CA ASN A 32 9.57 -6.39 -18.43
C ASN A 32 9.70 -6.11 -16.93
N TYR A 33 8.56 -6.02 -16.23
CA TYR A 33 8.56 -5.73 -14.81
C TYR A 33 8.87 -7.01 -14.03
N ASN A 34 9.89 -6.96 -13.17
CA ASN A 34 10.22 -8.06 -12.28
C ASN A 34 9.93 -7.64 -10.83
N ARG A 35 8.90 -8.24 -10.22
CA ARG A 35 8.51 -7.95 -8.83
C ARG A 35 9.56 -8.27 -7.77
N LEU A 36 10.60 -9.03 -8.12
CA LEU A 36 11.68 -9.38 -7.20
C LEU A 36 12.79 -8.32 -7.18
N GLU A 37 12.80 -7.42 -8.15
CA GLU A 37 13.80 -6.35 -8.26
C GLU A 37 13.32 -5.13 -7.47
N ARG A 38 14.21 -4.57 -6.66
CA ARG A 38 13.92 -3.34 -5.92
C ARG A 38 13.79 -2.17 -6.92
N PRO A 39 12.67 -1.42 -6.92
CA PRO A 39 12.34 -0.50 -7.99
C PRO A 39 13.05 0.86 -7.86
N VAL A 40 14.38 0.85 -7.94
CA VAL A 40 15.23 2.06 -7.88
C VAL A 40 15.92 2.31 -9.21
N VAL A 41 16.17 3.59 -9.53
CA VAL A 41 16.95 3.96 -10.73
C VAL A 41 18.44 3.63 -10.54
N ASN A 42 18.95 3.74 -9.32
CA ASN A 42 20.34 3.49 -8.97
C ASN A 42 20.42 2.54 -7.78
N ASP A 43 21.08 1.40 -7.95
CA ASP A 43 21.25 0.38 -6.92
C ASP A 43 21.95 0.89 -5.64
N SER A 44 22.75 1.95 -5.75
CA SER A 44 23.47 2.53 -4.61
C SER A 44 22.58 3.37 -3.69
N GLN A 45 21.37 3.75 -4.10
CA GLN A 45 20.46 4.59 -3.31
C GLN A 45 19.44 3.73 -2.57
N PRO A 46 19.09 4.06 -1.32
CA PRO A 46 18.00 3.38 -0.62
C PRO A 46 16.65 3.71 -1.27
N LEU A 47 15.72 2.76 -1.20
CA LEU A 47 14.31 3.04 -1.48
C LEU A 47 13.68 3.60 -0.20
N VAL A 48 13.10 4.79 -0.28
CA VAL A 48 12.37 5.39 0.84
C VAL A 48 10.95 4.81 0.85
N VAL A 49 10.56 4.24 1.99
CA VAL A 49 9.21 3.76 2.26
C VAL A 49 8.64 4.60 3.41
N GLU A 50 7.64 5.39 3.10
CA GLU A 50 6.88 6.16 4.06
C GLU A 50 5.84 5.26 4.73
N LEU A 51 5.84 5.23 6.06
CA LEU A 51 4.97 4.40 6.87
C LEU A 51 4.06 5.25 7.75
N GLN A 52 2.77 4.97 7.71
CA GLN A 52 1.78 5.59 8.59
C GLN A 52 0.90 4.50 9.20
N LEU A 53 0.65 4.59 10.51
CA LEU A 53 -0.26 3.71 11.21
C LEU A 53 -1.53 4.47 11.59
N ALA A 54 -2.68 4.03 11.09
CA ALA A 54 -3.97 4.52 11.53
C ALA A 54 -4.59 3.50 12.50
N LEU A 55 -4.59 3.82 13.79
CA LEU A 55 -5.23 3.00 14.82
C LEU A 55 -6.74 3.22 14.78
N LEU A 56 -7.52 2.17 14.51
CA LEU A 56 -8.98 2.25 14.52
C LEU A 56 -9.54 1.96 15.91
N GLN A 57 -9.06 0.88 16.53
CA GLN A 57 -9.56 0.40 17.81
C GLN A 57 -8.52 -0.47 18.52
N ILE A 58 -8.47 -0.34 19.85
CA ILE A 58 -7.88 -1.37 20.72
C ILE A 58 -8.97 -2.41 21.00
N ILE A 59 -8.78 -3.63 20.47
CA ILE A 59 -9.76 -4.71 20.59
C ILE A 59 -9.69 -5.30 22.00
N ASP A 60 -8.48 -5.62 22.45
CA ASP A 60 -8.26 -6.28 23.73
C ASP A 60 -6.84 -6.02 24.25
N VAL A 61 -6.70 -6.08 25.56
CA VAL A 61 -5.42 -6.08 26.27
C VAL A 61 -5.42 -7.30 27.17
N ASP A 62 -4.74 -8.36 26.75
CA ASP A 62 -4.60 -9.58 27.55
C ASP A 62 -3.43 -9.41 28.51
N GLU A 63 -3.72 -8.95 29.74
CA GLU A 63 -2.69 -8.67 30.74
C GLU A 63 -1.98 -9.95 31.20
N LYS A 64 -2.69 -11.08 31.19
CA LYS A 64 -2.16 -12.38 31.60
C LYS A 64 -1.13 -12.90 30.59
N ASN A 65 -1.43 -12.80 29.31
CA ASN A 65 -0.55 -13.26 28.24
C ASN A 65 0.37 -12.17 27.69
N GLN A 66 0.27 -10.94 28.19
CA GLN A 66 1.07 -9.78 27.75
C GLN A 66 0.89 -9.46 26.27
N VAL A 67 -0.36 -9.49 25.79
CA VAL A 67 -0.69 -9.27 24.38
C VAL A 67 -1.64 -8.09 24.22
N LEU A 68 -1.27 -7.13 23.36
CA LEU A 68 -2.14 -6.08 22.89
C LEU A 68 -2.70 -6.46 21.51
N ILE A 69 -4.03 -6.46 21.37
CA ILE A 69 -4.74 -6.73 20.11
C ILE A 69 -5.33 -5.42 19.59
N THR A 70 -4.88 -4.96 18.42
CA THR A 70 -5.38 -3.73 17.78
C THR A 70 -5.92 -3.98 16.39
N ASN A 71 -6.94 -3.21 16.00
CA ASN A 71 -7.39 -3.08 14.62
C ASN A 71 -6.78 -1.80 14.06
N ALA A 72 -5.94 -1.92 13.03
CA ALA A 72 -5.24 -0.79 12.46
C ALA A 72 -5.06 -0.94 10.94
N TRP A 73 -4.89 0.19 10.26
CA TRP A 73 -4.44 0.23 8.88
C TRP A 73 -2.97 0.61 8.85
N LEU A 74 -2.18 -0.17 8.13
CA LEU A 74 -0.78 0.15 7.84
C LEU A 74 -0.73 0.75 6.45
N GLN A 75 -0.49 2.05 6.35
CA GLN A 75 -0.30 2.72 5.08
C GLN A 75 1.19 2.79 4.75
N MET A 76 1.53 2.30 3.57
CA MET A 76 2.87 2.34 2.99
C MET A 76 2.83 3.13 1.69
N CYS A 77 3.74 4.09 1.54
CA CYS A 77 3.93 4.83 0.31
C CYS A 77 5.39 4.74 -0.15
N TRP A 78 5.61 4.49 -1.44
CA TRP A 78 6.94 4.52 -2.05
C TRP A 78 6.83 4.96 -3.51
N ILE A 79 7.96 5.16 -4.18
CA ILE A 79 8.01 5.45 -5.61
C ILE A 79 8.64 4.26 -6.32
N ASP A 80 7.93 3.70 -7.29
CA ASP A 80 8.44 2.67 -8.19
C ASP A 80 8.89 3.30 -9.50
N ALA A 81 10.20 3.27 -9.77
CA ALA A 81 10.79 3.89 -10.95
C ALA A 81 10.36 3.24 -12.29
N TYR A 82 9.85 2.01 -12.26
CA TYR A 82 9.42 1.27 -13.45
C TYR A 82 7.92 1.38 -13.71
N LEU A 83 7.14 1.89 -12.75
CA LEU A 83 5.69 2.06 -12.86
C LEU A 83 5.26 3.53 -13.08
N SER A 84 6.10 4.33 -13.73
CA SER A 84 5.79 5.70 -14.15
C SER A 84 5.42 5.78 -15.64
N TRP A 85 4.49 6.67 -16.02
CA TRP A 85 4.12 6.90 -17.42
C TRP A 85 3.73 8.36 -17.67
N ASP A 86 3.75 8.76 -18.95
CA ASP A 86 3.25 10.06 -19.35
C ASP A 86 1.71 10.04 -19.47
N GLN A 87 1.04 10.84 -18.64
CA GLN A 87 -0.41 11.01 -18.66
C GLN A 87 -0.95 11.56 -20.00
N TYR A 88 -0.12 12.23 -20.81
CA TYR A 88 -0.52 12.78 -22.10
C TYR A 88 -0.57 11.70 -23.20
N GLU A 89 0.22 10.64 -23.09
CA GLU A 89 0.14 9.48 -24.00
C GLU A 89 -1.09 8.60 -23.72
N TYR A 90 -1.57 8.62 -22.48
CA TYR A 90 -2.68 7.80 -21.98
C TYR A 90 -3.81 8.67 -21.42
N PRO A 91 -4.55 9.39 -22.29
CA PRO A 91 -5.57 10.33 -21.84
C PRO A 91 -6.64 9.63 -21.00
N GLY A 92 -6.89 10.18 -19.81
CA GLY A 92 -7.88 9.70 -18.84
C GLY A 92 -7.34 8.65 -17.85
N VAL A 93 -6.09 8.21 -17.96
CA VAL A 93 -5.50 7.21 -17.07
C VAL A 93 -4.49 7.85 -16.12
N GLN A 94 -4.96 8.29 -14.95
CA GLN A 94 -4.11 8.89 -13.91
C GLN A 94 -3.63 7.88 -12.88
N ASN A 95 -4.47 6.89 -12.54
CA ASN A 95 -4.18 5.91 -11.51
C ASN A 95 -4.53 4.50 -11.99
N LEU A 96 -3.68 3.55 -11.64
CA LEU A 96 -3.86 2.12 -11.88
C LEU A 96 -3.91 1.36 -10.55
N ARG A 97 -4.52 0.17 -10.56
CA ARG A 97 -4.59 -0.70 -9.38
C ARG A 97 -3.94 -2.04 -9.70
N PHE A 98 -2.90 -2.38 -8.97
CA PHE A 98 -2.20 -3.66 -9.15
C PHE A 98 -2.49 -4.55 -7.95
N PRO A 99 -2.85 -5.83 -8.17
CA PRO A 99 -2.74 -6.83 -7.12
C PRO A 99 -1.32 -6.84 -6.54
N ALA A 100 -1.20 -6.95 -5.20
CA ALA A 100 0.08 -6.89 -4.50
C ALA A 100 1.07 -8.01 -4.92
N ASP A 101 0.56 -9.10 -5.52
CA ASP A 101 1.37 -10.21 -6.03
C ASP A 101 1.95 -9.97 -7.43
N GLN A 102 1.49 -8.94 -8.15
CA GLN A 102 1.95 -8.63 -9.52
C GLN A 102 3.12 -7.65 -9.54
N ILE A 103 3.27 -6.83 -8.51
CA ILE A 103 4.30 -5.80 -8.43
C ILE A 103 5.18 -5.98 -7.20
N TRP A 104 6.29 -5.24 -7.12
CA TRP A 104 7.13 -5.20 -5.94
C TRP A 104 6.38 -4.52 -4.79
N VAL A 105 6.44 -5.10 -3.60
CA VAL A 105 5.85 -4.55 -2.36
C VAL A 105 6.88 -4.75 -1.25
N PRO A 106 7.12 -3.73 -0.39
CA PRO A 106 8.08 -3.86 0.69
C PRO A 106 7.62 -4.88 1.74
N ASP A 107 8.56 -5.63 2.30
CA ASP A 107 8.34 -6.71 3.26
C ASP A 107 8.31 -6.19 4.71
N ILE A 108 7.41 -5.23 4.98
CA ILE A 108 7.30 -4.60 6.29
C ILE A 108 6.41 -5.44 7.22
N LEU A 109 7.01 -5.94 8.29
CA LEU A 109 6.36 -6.83 9.25
C LEU A 109 6.48 -6.31 10.68
N LEU A 110 5.59 -6.78 11.55
CA LEU A 110 5.60 -6.51 12.99
C LEU A 110 6.55 -7.48 13.71
N TYR A 111 7.70 -7.00 14.17
CA TYR A 111 8.73 -7.84 14.82
C TYR A 111 8.31 -8.41 16.16
N ASN A 112 7.55 -7.65 16.93
CA ASN A 112 7.01 -8.10 18.21
C ASN A 112 5.60 -8.68 18.07
N SER A 113 5.32 -9.35 16.95
CA SER A 113 4.05 -10.05 16.74
C SER A 113 3.89 -11.21 17.71
N ALA A 114 2.68 -11.35 18.25
CA ALA A 114 2.24 -12.48 19.07
C ALA A 114 1.21 -13.37 18.33
N ASP A 115 0.98 -13.11 17.05
CA ASP A 115 0.08 -13.92 16.21
C ASP A 115 0.81 -15.15 15.63
N GLU A 116 0.08 -16.23 15.36
CA GLU A 116 0.60 -17.40 14.65
C GLU A 116 0.99 -17.05 13.20
N ARG A 117 0.32 -16.04 12.61
CA ARG A 117 0.65 -15.48 11.30
C ARG A 117 1.45 -14.20 11.47
N PHE A 118 2.72 -14.21 11.08
CA PHE A 118 3.57 -13.01 11.12
C PHE A 118 3.05 -11.86 10.23
N ASP A 119 2.41 -12.20 9.11
CA ASP A 119 1.60 -11.27 8.35
C ASP A 119 0.12 -11.47 8.69
N ALA A 120 -0.39 -10.57 9.54
CA ALA A 120 -1.78 -10.56 9.99
C ALA A 120 -2.65 -9.59 9.18
N THR A 121 -2.12 -9.02 8.10
CA THR A 121 -2.83 -8.05 7.27
C THR A 121 -3.58 -8.72 6.13
N PHE A 122 -4.63 -8.06 5.64
CA PHE A 122 -5.38 -8.50 4.47
C PHE A 122 -4.82 -7.82 3.22
N HIS A 123 -4.28 -8.61 2.29
CA HIS A 123 -3.69 -8.07 1.07
C HIS A 123 -4.75 -7.41 0.17
N THR A 124 -4.64 -6.09 0.03
CA THR A 124 -5.43 -5.28 -0.91
C THR A 124 -4.66 -5.00 -2.21
N ASN A 125 -5.27 -4.27 -3.14
CA ASN A 125 -4.56 -3.78 -4.31
C ASN A 125 -3.72 -2.55 -3.96
N VAL A 126 -2.58 -2.40 -4.63
CA VAL A 126 -1.74 -1.21 -4.60
C VAL A 126 -2.28 -0.20 -5.61
N LEU A 127 -2.45 1.05 -5.18
CA LEU A 127 -2.80 2.16 -6.04
C LEU A 127 -1.53 2.81 -6.55
N VAL A 128 -1.37 2.92 -7.87
CA VAL A 128 -0.19 3.51 -8.49
C VAL A 128 -0.60 4.71 -9.34
N ASN A 129 0.03 5.85 -9.12
CA ASN A 129 -0.18 7.09 -9.87
C ASN A 129 0.81 7.21 -11.03
N TYR A 130 0.54 8.07 -12.02
CA TYR A 130 1.37 8.29 -13.20
C TYR A 130 2.83 8.64 -12.89
N SER A 131 3.08 9.25 -11.72
CA SER A 131 4.43 9.57 -11.23
C SER A 131 5.24 8.37 -10.74
N GLY A 132 4.66 7.16 -10.72
CA GLY A 132 5.24 5.97 -10.08
C GLY A 132 5.00 5.89 -8.57
N SER A 133 4.30 6.87 -7.99
CA SER A 133 3.93 6.84 -6.57
C SER A 133 2.94 5.70 -6.30
N CYS A 134 3.34 4.79 -5.43
CA CYS A 134 2.62 3.61 -5.01
C CYS A 134 2.07 3.81 -3.60
N GLN A 135 0.79 3.53 -3.39
CA GLN A 135 0.13 3.55 -2.10
C GLN A 135 -0.49 2.18 -1.81
N TYR A 136 -0.11 1.59 -0.68
CA TYR A 136 -0.59 0.29 -0.23
C TYR A 136 -1.11 0.40 1.20
N ILE A 137 -2.38 0.01 1.39
CA ILE A 137 -3.08 0.13 2.69
C ILE A 137 -3.78 -1.20 3.00
N PRO A 138 -3.04 -2.22 3.46
CA PRO A 138 -3.65 -3.45 3.95
C PRO A 138 -4.24 -3.24 5.36
N PRO A 139 -5.54 -3.51 5.57
CA PRO A 139 -6.12 -3.52 6.92
C PRO A 139 -5.69 -4.79 7.66
N GLY A 140 -5.45 -4.71 8.97
CA GLY A 140 -5.03 -5.87 9.75
C GLY A 140 -5.45 -5.83 11.22
N ILE A 141 -5.59 -7.03 11.80
CA ILE A 141 -5.68 -7.20 13.25
C ILE A 141 -4.27 -7.54 13.73
N LEU A 142 -3.63 -6.62 14.44
CA LEU A 142 -2.27 -6.75 14.90
C LEU A 142 -2.27 -7.25 16.35
N LYS A 143 -1.61 -8.38 16.59
CA LYS A 143 -1.33 -8.87 17.95
C LYS A 143 0.12 -8.61 18.26
N SER A 144 0.40 -7.82 19.28
CA SER A 144 1.76 -7.46 19.67
C SER A 144 2.05 -7.86 21.12
N THR A 145 3.26 -8.32 21.38
CA THR A 145 3.72 -8.52 22.76
C THR A 145 3.93 -7.14 23.41
N CYS A 146 3.29 -6.93 24.56
CA CYS A 146 3.38 -5.71 25.34
C CYS A 146 3.59 -6.03 26.83
N TYR A 147 4.59 -5.42 27.45
CA TYR A 147 4.81 -5.57 28.88
C TYR A 147 3.74 -4.80 29.66
N ILE A 148 2.96 -5.52 30.47
CA ILE A 148 1.88 -4.98 31.28
C ILE A 148 2.31 -4.92 32.75
N ASP A 149 2.16 -3.75 33.36
CA ASP A 149 2.56 -3.48 34.74
C ASP A 149 1.34 -3.22 35.63
N VAL A 150 0.97 -4.21 36.44
CA VAL A 150 -0.26 -4.22 37.26
C VAL A 150 -0.08 -3.70 38.69
N ARG A 151 1.00 -2.95 38.98
CA ARG A 151 1.30 -2.44 40.33
C ARG A 151 0.21 -1.56 40.96
N TRP A 152 -0.55 -0.84 40.14
CA TRP A 152 -1.53 0.17 40.57
C TRP A 152 -2.96 -0.12 40.12
N PHE A 153 -3.26 -1.40 39.88
CA PHE A 153 -4.58 -1.83 39.43
C PHE A 153 -5.70 -1.30 40.36
N PRO A 154 -6.82 -0.77 39.83
CA PRO A 154 -7.21 -0.65 38.42
C PRO A 154 -6.84 0.71 37.77
N PHE A 155 -6.04 1.55 38.44
CA PHE A 155 -5.69 2.91 37.99
C PHE A 155 -4.25 2.97 37.49
N ASP A 156 -3.92 2.12 36.53
CA ASP A 156 -2.61 2.00 35.92
C ASP A 156 -2.55 2.62 34.51
N VAL A 157 -1.33 2.76 34.00
CA VAL A 157 -1.06 3.27 32.65
C VAL A 157 -0.14 2.27 31.96
N GLN A 158 -0.59 1.75 30.83
CA GLN A 158 0.17 0.78 30.03
C GLN A 158 0.82 1.45 28.82
N LYS A 159 2.06 1.04 28.53
CA LYS A 159 2.84 1.56 27.39
C LYS A 159 3.25 0.39 26.49
N CYS A 160 2.55 0.25 25.37
CA CYS A 160 2.81 -0.77 24.37
C CYS A 160 3.49 -0.17 23.15
N ASN A 161 4.60 -0.76 22.71
CA ASN A 161 5.33 -0.34 21.53
C ASN A 161 5.07 -1.33 20.39
N LEU A 162 4.73 -0.83 19.20
CA LEU A 162 4.68 -1.62 17.97
C LEU A 162 6.00 -1.44 17.22
N LYS A 163 6.66 -2.53 16.83
CA LYS A 163 7.96 -2.50 16.14
C LYS A 163 7.81 -3.02 14.72
N PHE A 164 7.72 -2.11 13.76
CA PHE A 164 7.70 -2.44 12.33
C PHE A 164 9.10 -2.38 11.72
N GLY A 165 9.38 -3.25 10.75
CA GLY A 165 10.65 -3.26 10.03
C GLY A 165 10.61 -4.15 8.79
N SER A 166 11.55 -3.94 7.87
CA SER A 166 11.76 -4.81 6.71
C SER A 166 12.50 -6.08 7.11
N TRP A 167 12.02 -7.24 6.63
CA TRP A 167 12.61 -8.52 7.00
C TRP A 167 13.92 -8.83 6.28
N THR A 168 14.00 -8.51 4.99
CA THR A 168 15.11 -8.92 4.11
C THR A 168 16.01 -7.75 3.68
N HIS A 169 15.57 -6.50 3.84
CA HIS A 169 16.35 -5.32 3.47
C HIS A 169 16.94 -4.63 4.70
N ASN A 170 18.20 -4.22 4.60
CA ASN A 170 18.84 -3.38 5.62
C ASN A 170 18.58 -1.89 5.34
N GLY A 171 18.98 -1.03 6.28
CA GLY A 171 18.78 0.42 6.18
C GLY A 171 19.52 1.12 5.03
N TRP A 172 20.47 0.46 4.36
CA TRP A 172 21.14 1.00 3.17
C TRP A 172 20.36 0.74 1.89
N LEU A 173 19.48 -0.27 1.90
CA LEU A 173 18.65 -0.65 0.76
C LEU A 173 17.22 -0.12 0.88
N LEU A 174 16.68 -0.06 2.10
CA LEU A 174 15.33 0.39 2.38
C LEU A 174 15.36 1.30 3.61
N ASP A 175 14.96 2.54 3.42
CA ASP A 175 14.85 3.55 4.47
C ASP A 175 13.38 3.73 4.87
N LEU A 176 13.06 3.43 6.13
CA LEU A 176 11.71 3.54 6.66
C LEU A 176 11.52 4.90 7.33
N GLN A 177 10.61 5.70 6.78
CA GLN A 177 10.29 7.03 7.30
C GLN A 177 8.87 7.04 7.85
N MET A 178 8.73 7.30 9.15
CA MET A 178 7.42 7.42 9.78
C MET A 178 6.80 8.78 9.43
N LEU A 179 5.62 8.76 8.82
CA LEU A 179 4.81 9.96 8.67
C LEU A 179 4.09 10.26 9.99
N GLU A 180 3.85 11.54 10.27
CA GLU A 180 3.07 11.94 11.44
C GLU A 180 1.69 11.29 11.40
N ALA A 181 1.29 10.65 12.52
CA ALA A 181 -0.03 10.07 12.63
C ALA A 181 -1.05 11.21 12.70
N ASP A 182 -2.03 11.20 11.78
CA ASP A 182 -3.17 12.10 11.83
C ASP A 182 -4.01 11.72 13.07
N VAL A 183 -3.85 12.48 14.15
CA VAL A 183 -4.65 12.35 15.37
C VAL A 183 -5.82 13.33 15.27
N SER A 184 -6.67 13.16 14.26
CA SER A 184 -7.88 13.96 14.04
C SER A 184 -9.12 13.30 14.64
#